data_AF-A0A9D9LB93-F1
#
_entry.id   AF-A0A9D9LB93-F1
#
_cell.length_a   1.000
_cell.length_b   1.000
_cell.length_c   1.000
_cell.angle_alpha   90.00
_cell.angle_beta   90.00
_cell.angle_gamma   90.00
#
_symmetry.space_group_name_H-M   'P 1'
#
loop_
_entity.id
_entity.type
_entity.pdbx_description
1 polymer ?
#
loop_
_entity_poly.entity_id
_entity_poly.type
_entity_poly.pdbx_seq_one_letter_code
_entity_poly.pdbx_strand_id
1 'polypeptide(L)'
;MNKVLGLELFGKDGWQENPRAIGNRLGIYLETTTVKGSPQYAGYPRRPLYCLGAGLTYLTIKCSGPDEISSVVLMLTNKGDSGGLDQGDFKRRFKNDARTVSRALEAAWGKTRKRQDVCTWTVGDAVVAFTNVKDEYLSVEISRAGLPARKPDNKQRLKDRKDIKHADYTGNLERNNFGDCFIRNVPMINQGGKGYCGPATVERSLLYYGVTAYDMHELAEIFETKEGGGTMWSKMLSSSRKIFPKHGISVKQRHLKIRVVKDAIEKGNLIIWHFLHDEQVDARTRDNSSMRSSYPPKQWREVLDKQKRFKKSSLTNHVGLIIGYNELTEEIAISDSWGDFGKIHWLPCADAEKIGGDNIIVLEP
;
A
#
# COMPACT_ATOMS: atom_id res chain seq x y z
N MET A 1 12.31 12.37 -23.42
CA MET A 1 11.93 11.40 -22.36
C MET A 1 11.14 10.23 -22.93
N ASN A 2 9.90 10.40 -23.39
CA ASN A 2 9.02 9.31 -23.89
C ASN A 2 9.70 8.34 -24.86
N LYS A 3 10.37 8.85 -25.90
CA LYS A 3 11.08 8.02 -26.90
C LYS A 3 12.13 7.09 -26.29
N VAL A 4 12.88 7.57 -25.28
CA VAL A 4 13.91 6.77 -24.59
C VAL A 4 13.26 5.66 -23.77
N LEU A 5 12.19 6.00 -23.05
CA LEU A 5 11.47 5.04 -22.20
C LEU A 5 10.67 4.02 -23.01
N GLY A 6 10.27 4.37 -24.23
CA GLY A 6 9.32 3.58 -25.02
C GLY A 6 7.88 3.71 -24.52
N LEU A 7 7.58 4.74 -23.70
CA LEU A 7 6.27 4.99 -23.10
C LEU A 7 5.87 6.45 -23.30
N GLU A 8 4.59 6.69 -23.60
CA GLU A 8 4.02 8.03 -23.74
C GLU A 8 3.58 8.60 -22.39
N LEU A 9 4.56 8.84 -21.50
CA LEU A 9 4.29 9.32 -20.14
C LEU A 9 3.83 10.77 -20.10
N PHE A 10 4.50 11.65 -20.83
CA PHE A 10 4.22 13.10 -20.80
C PHE A 10 3.74 13.61 -22.16
N GLY A 11 2.58 14.27 -22.18
CA GLY A 11 2.03 15.00 -23.31
C GLY A 11 2.56 16.43 -23.38
N LYS A 12 1.76 17.34 -23.96
CA LYS A 12 2.13 18.76 -24.12
C LYS A 12 2.23 19.50 -22.78
N ASP A 13 1.45 19.08 -21.80
CA ASP A 13 1.36 19.74 -20.49
C ASP A 13 2.46 19.31 -19.51
N GLY A 14 3.29 18.32 -19.89
CA GLY A 14 4.42 17.87 -19.09
C GLY A 14 4.02 17.49 -17.66
N TRP A 15 4.61 18.16 -16.66
CA TRP A 15 4.31 17.93 -15.24
C TRP A 15 2.91 18.35 -14.79
N GLN A 16 2.19 19.14 -15.59
CA GLN A 16 0.81 19.56 -15.31
C GLN A 16 -0.23 18.62 -15.95
N GLU A 17 0.23 17.51 -16.51
CA GLU A 17 -0.67 16.59 -17.19
C GLU A 17 -1.57 15.84 -16.22
N ASN A 18 -2.83 15.61 -16.62
CA ASN A 18 -3.76 14.80 -15.87
C ASN A 18 -3.24 13.35 -15.76
N PRO A 19 -2.99 12.81 -14.55
CA PRO A 19 -2.51 11.44 -14.38
C PRO A 19 -3.40 10.38 -15.05
N ARG A 20 -4.71 10.59 -15.11
CA ARG A 20 -5.64 9.67 -15.81
C ARG A 20 -5.43 9.66 -17.32
N ALA A 21 -4.99 10.77 -17.93
CA ALA A 21 -4.65 10.80 -19.35
C ALA A 21 -3.43 9.91 -19.63
N ILE A 22 -2.43 9.92 -18.73
CA ILE A 22 -1.28 9.01 -18.78
C ILE A 22 -1.76 7.55 -18.70
N GLY A 23 -2.61 7.23 -17.71
CA GLY A 23 -3.20 5.90 -17.58
C GLY A 23 -3.92 5.44 -18.85
N ASN A 24 -4.76 6.30 -19.44
CA ASN A 24 -5.49 6.00 -20.66
C ASN A 24 -4.57 5.69 -21.85
N ARG A 25 -3.51 6.49 -22.08
CA ARG A 25 -2.53 6.23 -23.15
C ARG A 25 -1.81 4.90 -22.99
N LEU A 26 -1.51 4.54 -21.74
CA LEU A 26 -0.81 3.28 -21.43
C LEU A 26 -1.76 2.08 -21.32
N GLY A 27 -3.09 2.29 -21.38
CA GLY A 27 -4.08 1.24 -21.14
C GLY A 27 -4.09 0.73 -19.69
N ILE A 28 -3.75 1.60 -18.73
CA ILE A 28 -3.69 1.32 -17.30
C ILE A 28 -4.84 2.03 -16.60
N TYR A 29 -5.70 1.26 -15.92
CA TYR A 29 -6.66 1.85 -14.99
C TYR A 29 -5.92 2.29 -13.73
N LEU A 30 -6.01 3.59 -13.42
CA LEU A 30 -5.36 4.19 -12.28
C LEU A 30 -6.35 4.39 -11.13
N GLU A 31 -6.13 3.65 -10.06
CA GLU A 31 -6.75 3.89 -8.76
C GLU A 31 -6.14 5.14 -8.14
N THR A 32 -6.93 5.88 -7.36
CA THR A 32 -6.49 7.13 -6.73
C THR A 32 -6.58 7.02 -5.22
N THR A 33 -5.53 7.44 -4.54
CA THR A 33 -5.50 7.64 -3.09
C THR A 33 -5.01 9.06 -2.80
N THR A 34 -5.37 9.61 -1.63
CA THR A 34 -4.90 10.94 -1.21
C THR A 34 -4.03 10.80 0.02
N VAL A 35 -2.87 11.46 0.02
CA VAL A 35 -1.90 11.46 1.11
C VAL A 35 -1.62 12.90 1.50
N LYS A 36 -2.06 13.33 2.69
CA LYS A 36 -1.91 14.73 3.16
C LYS A 36 -2.40 15.79 2.15
N GLY A 37 -3.51 15.51 1.46
CA GLY A 37 -4.08 16.41 0.45
C GLY A 37 -3.46 16.30 -0.95
N SER A 38 -2.37 15.54 -1.11
CA SER A 38 -1.76 15.29 -2.41
C SER A 38 -2.23 13.96 -2.99
N PRO A 39 -2.76 13.93 -4.23
CA PRO A 39 -3.20 12.69 -4.85
C PRO A 39 -2.01 11.82 -5.29
N GLN A 40 -2.21 10.52 -5.21
CA GLN A 40 -1.36 9.50 -5.81
C GLN A 40 -2.23 8.56 -6.64
N TYR A 41 -1.72 8.19 -7.80
CA TYR A 41 -2.38 7.31 -8.73
C TYR A 41 -1.53 6.08 -8.92
N ALA A 42 -2.14 4.90 -8.96
CA ALA A 42 -1.38 3.69 -9.23
C ALA A 42 -2.21 2.65 -9.96
N GLY A 43 -1.53 1.77 -10.70
CA GLY A 43 -2.22 0.77 -11.49
C GLY A 43 -1.32 -0.23 -12.18
N TYR A 44 -1.97 -1.26 -12.70
CA TYR A 44 -1.36 -2.42 -13.32
C TYR A 44 -1.63 -2.42 -14.84
N PRO A 45 -0.62 -2.69 -15.69
CA PRO A 45 -0.82 -2.93 -17.10
C PRO A 45 -1.76 -4.11 -17.34
N ARG A 46 -2.79 -3.90 -18.17
CA ARG A 46 -3.75 -4.97 -18.56
C ARG A 46 -3.24 -5.85 -19.70
N ARG A 47 -2.20 -5.39 -20.40
CA ARG A 47 -1.53 -6.08 -21.51
C ARG A 47 -0.02 -5.88 -21.33
N PRO A 48 0.83 -6.75 -21.92
CA PRO A 48 2.27 -6.56 -21.89
C PRO A 48 2.64 -5.16 -22.39
N LEU A 49 3.30 -4.42 -21.52
CA LEU A 49 3.80 -3.07 -21.78
C LEU A 49 5.28 -3.06 -21.39
N TYR A 50 6.12 -2.34 -22.12
CA TYR A 50 7.57 -2.37 -21.91
C TYR A 50 8.11 -0.96 -21.71
N CYS A 51 9.02 -0.82 -20.75
CA CYS A 51 9.81 0.38 -20.51
C CYS A 51 11.28 0.02 -20.61
N LEU A 52 12.04 0.73 -21.47
CA LEU A 52 13.48 0.50 -21.64
C LEU A 52 13.82 -0.96 -21.99
N GLY A 53 12.92 -1.65 -22.69
CA GLY A 53 13.05 -3.06 -23.07
C GLY A 53 12.72 -4.09 -21.98
N ALA A 54 12.41 -3.67 -20.75
CA ALA A 54 11.89 -4.55 -19.70
C ALA A 54 10.38 -4.40 -19.56
N GLY A 55 9.68 -5.46 -19.17
CA GLY A 55 8.22 -5.39 -18.94
C GLY A 55 7.90 -4.42 -17.81
N LEU A 56 6.82 -3.64 -17.93
CA LEU A 56 6.27 -2.82 -16.85
C LEU A 56 5.29 -3.68 -16.05
N THR A 57 5.44 -3.77 -14.73
CA THR A 57 4.52 -4.52 -13.85
C THR A 57 3.63 -3.61 -13.03
N TYR A 58 4.07 -2.40 -12.71
CA TYR A 58 3.29 -1.46 -11.90
C TYR A 58 3.71 -0.01 -12.18
N LEU A 59 2.72 0.89 -12.16
CA LEU A 59 2.91 2.32 -12.36
C LEU A 59 2.37 3.06 -11.13
N THR A 60 3.15 4.00 -10.59
CA THR A 60 2.70 4.96 -9.59
C THR A 60 2.99 6.38 -10.09
N ILE A 61 2.04 7.29 -9.95
CA ILE A 61 2.17 8.72 -10.23
C ILE A 61 1.88 9.46 -8.93
N LYS A 62 2.87 10.20 -8.42
CA LYS A 62 2.76 11.03 -7.23
C LYS A 62 2.59 12.48 -7.65
N CYS A 63 1.76 13.21 -6.91
CA CYS A 63 1.55 14.63 -7.16
C CYS A 63 1.97 15.44 -5.93
N SER A 64 2.40 16.69 -6.13
CA SER A 64 2.61 17.67 -5.03
C SER A 64 1.31 18.38 -4.66
N GLY A 65 0.37 18.47 -5.60
CA GLY A 65 -0.99 19.01 -5.43
C GLY A 65 -1.97 18.38 -6.43
N PRO A 66 -3.22 18.87 -6.52
CA PRO A 66 -4.26 18.30 -7.39
C PRO A 66 -3.86 18.17 -8.87
N ASP A 67 -3.07 19.13 -9.37
CA ASP A 67 -2.76 19.27 -10.81
C ASP A 67 -1.25 19.26 -11.11
N GLU A 68 -0.41 18.81 -10.18
CA GLU A 68 1.05 18.87 -10.37
C GLU A 68 1.71 17.51 -10.08
N ILE A 69 2.14 16.82 -11.12
CA ILE A 69 2.92 15.58 -11.03
C ILE A 69 4.29 15.92 -10.43
N SER A 70 4.64 15.23 -9.36
CA SER A 70 5.93 15.33 -8.69
C SER A 70 6.87 14.19 -9.09
N SER A 71 6.35 12.97 -9.23
CA SER A 71 7.11 11.85 -9.80
C SER A 71 6.24 10.75 -10.43
N VAL A 72 6.85 10.02 -11.36
CA VAL A 72 6.33 8.81 -11.99
C VAL A 72 7.29 7.66 -11.68
N VAL A 73 6.81 6.61 -11.02
CA VAL A 73 7.56 5.41 -10.66
C VAL A 73 7.08 4.25 -11.53
N LEU A 74 8.02 3.65 -12.25
CA LEU A 74 7.81 2.52 -13.16
C LEU A 74 8.48 1.29 -12.55
N MET A 75 7.70 0.34 -12.07
CA MET A 75 8.21 -0.95 -11.60
C MET A 75 8.35 -1.90 -12.79
N LEU A 76 9.55 -2.44 -13.00
CA LEU A 76 9.87 -3.23 -14.20
C LEU A 76 9.93 -4.73 -13.89
N THR A 77 10.70 -5.08 -12.87
CA THR A 77 10.82 -6.47 -12.43
C THR A 77 10.73 -6.48 -10.93
N ASN A 78 9.89 -7.36 -10.39
CA ASN A 78 9.69 -7.47 -8.96
C ASN A 78 9.50 -8.93 -8.58
N LYS A 79 10.12 -9.35 -7.48
CA LYS A 79 10.07 -10.72 -6.96
C LYS A 79 8.66 -11.20 -6.61
N GLY A 80 7.79 -10.30 -6.15
CA GLY A 80 6.37 -10.58 -5.92
C GLY A 80 5.56 -10.76 -7.21
N ASP A 81 6.02 -10.19 -8.33
CA ASP A 81 5.39 -10.30 -9.65
C ASP A 81 5.95 -11.47 -10.48
N SER A 82 6.62 -12.44 -9.85
CA SER A 82 7.30 -13.53 -10.58
C SER A 82 6.35 -14.46 -11.33
N GLY A 83 5.03 -14.38 -11.13
CA GLY A 83 4.04 -15.13 -11.91
C GLY A 83 4.21 -16.65 -11.83
N GLY A 84 4.77 -17.15 -10.72
CA GLY A 84 5.06 -18.57 -10.54
C GLY A 84 6.36 -19.07 -11.18
N LEU A 85 7.20 -18.17 -11.72
CA LEU A 85 8.56 -18.51 -12.14
C LEU A 85 9.33 -19.09 -10.94
N ASP A 86 10.15 -20.12 -11.21
CA ASP A 86 11.11 -20.60 -10.22
C ASP A 86 12.22 -19.56 -9.97
N GLN A 87 12.94 -19.74 -8.87
CA GLN A 87 13.99 -18.83 -8.45
C GLN A 87 15.11 -18.64 -9.49
N GLY A 88 15.48 -19.70 -10.21
CA GLY A 88 16.53 -19.64 -11.23
C GLY A 88 16.09 -18.81 -12.44
N ASP A 89 14.84 -19.01 -12.85
CA ASP A 89 14.20 -18.29 -13.94
C ASP A 89 14.00 -16.82 -13.62
N PHE A 90 13.51 -16.51 -12.41
CA PHE A 90 13.39 -15.13 -11.93
C PHE A 90 14.75 -14.43 -11.93
N LYS A 91 15.79 -15.05 -11.35
CA LYS A 91 17.15 -14.48 -11.32
C LYS A 91 17.72 -14.27 -12.72
N ARG A 92 17.45 -15.17 -13.66
CA ARG A 92 17.86 -15.03 -15.06
C ARG A 92 17.17 -13.84 -15.72
N ARG A 93 15.84 -13.74 -15.59
CA ARG A 93 15.05 -12.62 -16.10
C ARG A 93 15.51 -11.29 -15.49
N PHE A 94 15.65 -11.23 -14.16
CA PHE A 94 16.13 -10.07 -13.43
C PHE A 94 17.47 -9.56 -13.97
N LYS A 95 18.46 -10.45 -14.12
CA LYS A 95 19.79 -10.08 -14.66
C LYS A 95 19.72 -9.60 -16.10
N ASN A 96 18.81 -10.15 -16.91
CA ASN A 96 18.62 -9.71 -18.28
C ASN A 96 18.00 -8.30 -18.31
N ASP A 97 16.90 -8.09 -17.60
CA ASP A 97 16.22 -6.80 -17.53
C ASP A 97 17.14 -5.71 -16.96
N ALA A 98 17.88 -6.01 -15.89
CA ALA A 98 18.83 -5.07 -15.30
C ALA A 98 19.89 -4.61 -16.30
N ARG A 99 20.44 -5.53 -17.11
CA ARG A 99 21.41 -5.19 -18.17
C ARG A 99 20.77 -4.41 -19.30
N THR A 100 19.57 -4.80 -19.73
CA THR A 100 18.83 -4.14 -20.80
C THR A 100 18.52 -2.69 -20.43
N VAL A 101 17.95 -2.47 -19.25
CA VAL A 101 17.58 -1.14 -18.74
C VAL A 101 18.82 -0.27 -18.54
N SER A 102 19.88 -0.80 -17.90
CA SER A 102 21.13 -0.05 -17.70
C SER A 102 21.75 0.39 -19.02
N ARG A 103 21.81 -0.51 -20.02
CA ARG A 103 22.34 -0.18 -21.36
C ARG A 103 21.50 0.87 -22.08
N ALA A 104 20.17 0.76 -22.00
CA ALA A 104 19.28 1.73 -22.62
C ALA A 104 19.46 3.14 -22.02
N LEU A 105 19.56 3.23 -20.69
CA LEU A 105 19.79 4.50 -19.99
C LEU A 105 21.18 5.08 -20.28
N GLU A 106 22.22 4.26 -20.24
CA GLU A 106 23.59 4.70 -20.56
C GLU A 106 23.74 5.14 -22.01
N ALA A 107 23.09 4.45 -22.95
CA ALA A 107 23.08 4.86 -24.36
C ALA A 107 22.35 6.19 -24.57
N ALA A 108 21.29 6.46 -23.79
CA ALA A 108 20.52 7.68 -23.90
C ALA A 108 21.20 8.88 -23.24
N TRP A 109 21.80 8.71 -22.06
CA TRP A 109 22.23 9.81 -21.19
C TRP A 109 23.64 9.66 -20.61
N GLY A 110 24.42 8.70 -21.10
CA GLY A 110 25.80 8.46 -20.66
C GLY A 110 25.89 7.71 -19.33
N LYS A 111 27.14 7.45 -18.91
CA LYS A 111 27.42 6.76 -17.64
C LYS A 111 27.21 7.70 -16.46
N THR A 112 26.71 7.15 -15.36
CA THR A 112 26.57 7.87 -14.09
C THR A 112 27.21 7.08 -12.95
N ARG A 113 27.48 7.75 -11.83
CA ARG A 113 28.00 7.10 -10.63
C ARG A 113 26.86 6.39 -9.90
N LYS A 114 27.03 5.08 -9.68
CA LYS A 114 26.15 4.29 -8.80
C LYS A 114 26.37 4.70 -7.34
N ARG A 115 25.28 5.01 -6.63
CA ARG A 115 25.26 5.23 -5.17
C ARG A 115 24.30 4.22 -4.55
N GLN A 116 24.83 3.33 -3.70
CA GLN A 116 24.09 2.15 -3.23
C GLN A 116 23.52 1.40 -4.45
N ASP A 117 22.21 1.19 -4.53
CA ASP A 117 21.55 0.47 -5.63
C ASP A 117 20.94 1.38 -6.69
N VAL A 118 21.27 2.68 -6.67
CA VAL A 118 20.65 3.68 -7.54
C VAL A 118 21.68 4.35 -8.46
N CYS A 119 21.32 4.45 -9.74
CA CYS A 119 21.96 5.30 -10.74
C CYS A 119 21.04 6.47 -11.08
N THR A 120 21.57 7.69 -11.21
CA THR A 120 20.76 8.90 -11.44
C THR A 120 21.27 9.72 -12.61
N TRP A 121 20.34 10.30 -13.37
CA TRP A 121 20.61 11.23 -14.47
C TRP A 121 19.73 12.46 -14.31
N THR A 122 20.28 13.64 -14.56
CA THR A 122 19.50 14.87 -14.71
C THR A 122 19.29 15.12 -16.19
N VAL A 123 18.03 15.20 -16.61
CA VAL A 123 17.62 15.31 -18.02
C VAL A 123 16.65 16.47 -18.14
N GLY A 124 17.16 17.64 -18.51
CA GLY A 124 16.37 18.87 -18.49
C GLY A 124 15.93 19.22 -17.07
N ASP A 125 14.62 19.35 -16.86
CA ASP A 125 13.97 19.62 -15.57
C ASP A 125 13.57 18.35 -14.81
N ALA A 126 14.03 17.18 -15.25
CA ALA A 126 13.74 15.89 -14.63
C ALA A 126 14.99 15.24 -14.02
N VAL A 127 14.79 14.47 -12.95
CA VAL A 127 15.75 13.51 -12.41
C VAL A 127 15.20 12.11 -12.68
N VAL A 128 15.98 11.30 -13.39
CA VAL A 128 15.67 9.89 -13.62
C VAL A 128 16.56 9.05 -12.71
N ALA A 129 15.95 8.21 -11.89
CA ALA A 129 16.62 7.30 -10.96
C ALA A 129 16.29 5.85 -11.33
N PHE A 130 17.31 5.07 -11.70
CA PHE A 130 17.20 3.63 -11.88
C PHE A 130 17.66 2.92 -10.62
N THR A 131 16.75 2.21 -9.98
CA THR A 131 17.00 1.41 -8.78
C THR A 131 17.10 -0.06 -9.17
N ASN A 132 18.18 -0.70 -8.74
CA ASN A 132 18.46 -2.12 -8.97
C ASN A 132 18.80 -2.81 -7.64
N VAL A 133 17.76 -3.22 -6.90
CA VAL A 133 17.92 -4.01 -5.68
C VAL A 133 18.05 -5.47 -6.09
N LYS A 134 19.26 -5.99 -5.94
CA LYS A 134 19.66 -7.31 -6.46
C LYS A 134 18.68 -8.40 -6.04
N ASP A 135 18.18 -9.14 -7.02
CA ASP A 135 17.27 -10.29 -6.86
C ASP A 135 15.94 -9.92 -6.14
N GLU A 136 15.59 -8.63 -6.04
CA GLU A 136 14.37 -8.14 -5.40
C GLU A 136 13.51 -7.37 -6.39
N TYR A 137 13.98 -6.21 -6.85
CA TYR A 137 13.24 -5.41 -7.82
C TYR A 137 14.10 -4.43 -8.64
N LEU A 138 13.54 -4.04 -9.79
CA LEU A 138 14.04 -3.01 -10.70
C LEU A 138 12.97 -1.95 -10.89
N SER A 139 13.32 -0.68 -10.68
CA SER A 139 12.40 0.43 -10.93
C SER A 139 13.08 1.64 -11.55
N VAL A 140 12.30 2.43 -12.28
CA VAL A 140 12.71 3.73 -12.79
C VAL A 140 11.77 4.79 -12.23
N GLU A 141 12.30 5.72 -11.44
CA GLU A 141 11.57 6.90 -10.97
C GLU A 141 11.98 8.12 -11.78
N ILE A 142 11.01 8.86 -12.28
CA ILE A 142 11.18 10.13 -12.99
C ILE A 142 10.54 11.19 -12.12
N SER A 143 11.34 12.06 -11.54
CA SER A 143 10.89 13.11 -10.62
C SER A 143 11.27 14.47 -11.15
N ARG A 144 10.53 15.51 -10.75
CA ARG A 144 10.87 16.88 -11.12
C ARG A 144 12.14 17.32 -10.37
N ALA A 145 13.06 17.95 -11.09
CA ALA A 145 14.29 18.49 -10.50
C ALA A 145 13.96 19.59 -9.49
N GLY A 146 14.75 19.65 -8.42
CA GLY A 146 14.57 20.64 -7.33
C GLY A 146 13.52 20.24 -6.27
N LEU A 147 12.79 19.14 -6.46
CA LEU A 147 11.95 18.59 -5.40
C LEU A 147 12.79 17.94 -4.29
N PRO A 148 12.29 17.94 -3.03
CA PRO A 148 12.95 17.26 -1.92
C PRO A 148 13.16 15.78 -2.24
N ALA A 149 14.27 15.22 -1.74
CA ALA A 149 14.50 13.79 -1.82
C ALA A 149 13.36 13.02 -1.13
N ARG A 150 12.97 11.88 -1.73
CA ARG A 150 11.95 10.97 -1.17
C ARG A 150 12.21 10.59 0.29
N LYS A 151 13.48 10.37 0.66
CA LYS A 151 13.90 10.11 2.04
C LYS A 151 14.40 11.42 2.64
N PRO A 152 13.71 11.98 3.66
CA PRO A 152 14.10 13.26 4.25
C PRO A 152 15.44 13.13 4.98
N ASP A 153 16.15 14.26 5.08
CA ASP A 153 17.31 14.35 5.96
C ASP A 153 16.92 14.23 7.44
N ASN A 154 17.92 14.20 8.32
CA ASN A 154 17.68 14.05 9.76
C ASN A 154 16.87 15.21 10.36
N LYS A 155 17.04 16.45 9.89
CA LYS A 155 16.36 17.63 10.43
C LYS A 155 14.89 17.62 10.04
N GLN A 156 14.59 17.36 8.77
CA GLN A 156 13.23 17.23 8.27
C GLN A 156 12.53 16.02 8.94
N ARG A 157 13.20 14.88 9.08
CA ARG A 157 12.64 13.71 9.77
C ARG A 157 12.26 14.00 11.23
N LEU A 158 13.07 14.79 11.95
CA LEU A 158 12.75 15.19 13.33
C LEU A 158 11.55 16.14 13.40
N LYS A 159 11.40 17.02 12.41
CA LYS A 159 10.22 17.89 12.27
C LYS A 159 8.98 17.05 11.99
N ASP A 160 9.01 16.21 10.95
CA ASP A 160 7.88 15.33 10.59
C ASP A 160 7.43 14.47 11.77
N ARG A 161 8.39 13.94 12.54
CA ARG A 161 8.11 13.16 13.74
C ARG A 161 7.36 13.95 14.83
N LYS A 162 7.67 15.23 15.00
CA LYS A 162 6.94 16.11 15.93
C LYS A 162 5.56 16.42 15.38
N ASP A 163 5.46 16.72 14.09
CA ASP A 163 4.19 17.02 13.42
C ASP A 163 3.22 15.83 13.53
N ILE A 164 3.71 14.60 13.33
CA ILE A 164 2.93 13.36 13.50
C ILE A 164 2.41 13.20 14.94
N LYS A 165 3.27 13.39 15.94
CA LYS A 165 2.93 13.25 17.36
C LYS A 165 1.86 14.23 17.85
N HIS A 166 1.75 15.38 17.21
CA HIS A 166 0.85 16.46 17.60
C HIS A 166 -0.31 16.66 16.63
N ALA A 167 -0.39 15.84 15.58
CA ALA A 167 -1.49 15.89 14.62
C ALA A 167 -2.79 15.37 15.27
N ASP A 168 -3.90 16.01 14.92
CA ASP A 168 -5.24 15.53 15.26
C ASP A 168 -5.72 14.54 14.19
N TYR A 169 -5.81 13.26 14.57
CA TYR A 169 -6.32 12.21 13.70
C TYR A 169 -7.83 11.99 13.83
N THR A 170 -8.49 12.63 14.81
CA THR A 170 -9.94 12.46 15.03
C THR A 170 -10.77 13.11 13.93
N GLY A 171 -10.22 14.11 13.22
CA GLY A 171 -10.84 14.70 12.02
C GLY A 171 -11.00 13.72 10.83
N ASN A 172 -10.37 12.53 10.89
CA ASN A 172 -10.57 11.48 9.89
C ASN A 172 -11.75 10.55 10.22
N LEU A 173 -12.40 10.73 11.36
CA LEU A 173 -13.52 9.90 11.78
C LEU A 173 -14.81 10.28 11.06
N GLU A 174 -15.53 9.25 10.64
CA GLU A 174 -16.88 9.33 10.10
C GLU A 174 -17.81 8.52 10.99
N ARG A 175 -19.00 9.10 11.22
CA ARG A 175 -20.08 8.46 11.97
C ARG A 175 -21.37 8.55 11.18
N ASN A 176 -22.22 7.53 11.33
CA ASN A 176 -23.52 7.51 10.68
C ASN A 176 -24.64 7.14 11.67
N ASN A 177 -25.89 7.28 11.22
CA ASN A 177 -27.08 6.98 12.03
C ASN A 177 -27.26 5.49 12.34
N PHE A 178 -26.51 4.60 11.66
CA PHE A 178 -26.50 3.17 11.94
C PHE A 178 -25.64 2.82 13.18
N GLY A 179 -24.85 3.77 13.69
CA GLY A 179 -23.97 3.58 14.85
C GLY A 179 -22.54 3.20 14.48
N ASP A 180 -22.16 3.30 13.20
CA ASP A 180 -20.79 3.07 12.77
C ASP A 180 -19.90 4.24 13.18
N CYS A 181 -18.66 3.93 13.53
CA CYS A 181 -17.57 4.88 13.63
C CYS A 181 -16.34 4.31 12.93
N PHE A 182 -15.82 4.99 11.91
CA PHE A 182 -14.68 4.50 11.13
C PHE A 182 -13.80 5.63 10.59
N ILE A 183 -12.57 5.29 10.20
CA ILE A 183 -11.59 6.20 9.61
C ILE A 183 -11.81 6.21 8.09
N ARG A 184 -12.27 7.33 7.51
CA ARG A 184 -12.70 7.40 6.09
C ARG A 184 -11.56 7.53 5.08
N ASN A 185 -10.44 8.16 5.48
CA ASN A 185 -9.34 8.55 4.58
C ASN A 185 -8.09 7.66 4.71
N VAL A 186 -8.28 6.35 4.90
CA VAL A 186 -7.14 5.42 4.93
C VAL A 186 -6.58 5.28 3.52
N PRO A 187 -5.29 5.59 3.27
CA PRO A 187 -4.73 5.45 1.94
C PRO A 187 -4.87 4.03 1.39
N MET A 188 -5.16 3.92 0.10
CA MET A 188 -5.25 2.64 -0.59
C MET A 188 -3.97 2.37 -1.38
N ILE A 189 -3.34 1.23 -1.10
CA ILE A 189 -2.22 0.68 -1.87
C ILE A 189 -2.64 -0.70 -2.31
N ASN A 190 -2.76 -0.89 -3.62
CA ASN A 190 -3.21 -2.14 -4.21
C ASN A 190 -2.03 -3.07 -4.47
N GLN A 191 -1.92 -4.15 -3.69
CA GLN A 191 -0.83 -5.12 -3.81
C GLN A 191 -0.88 -5.94 -5.12
N GLY A 192 -2.01 -5.96 -5.83
CA GLY A 192 -2.25 -6.87 -6.95
C GLY A 192 -2.04 -8.34 -6.56
N GLY A 193 -1.55 -9.15 -7.50
CA GLY A 193 -1.30 -10.59 -7.30
C GLY A 193 -0.05 -10.94 -6.49
N LYS A 194 0.67 -9.99 -5.89
CA LYS A 194 2.03 -10.20 -5.34
C LYS A 194 2.14 -11.00 -4.04
N GLY A 195 1.01 -11.17 -3.33
CA GLY A 195 1.01 -11.62 -1.93
C GLY A 195 1.74 -10.67 -0.98
N TYR A 196 1.67 -9.36 -1.25
CA TYR A 196 2.28 -8.26 -0.48
C TYR A 196 1.32 -7.65 0.56
N CYS A 197 0.40 -8.43 1.12
CA CYS A 197 -0.59 -7.93 2.10
C CYS A 197 0.06 -7.23 3.30
N GLY A 198 1.14 -7.79 3.85
CA GLY A 198 1.92 -7.16 4.91
C GLY A 198 2.58 -5.84 4.48
N PRO A 199 3.47 -5.84 3.47
CA PRO A 199 4.10 -4.63 2.95
C PRO A 199 3.11 -3.51 2.57
N ALA A 200 2.05 -3.83 1.83
CA ALA A 200 1.04 -2.86 1.44
C ALA A 200 0.27 -2.31 2.65
N THR A 201 -0.13 -3.15 3.61
CA THR A 201 -0.79 -2.68 4.84
C THR A 201 0.08 -1.73 5.66
N VAL A 202 1.39 -2.01 5.76
CA VAL A 202 2.31 -1.12 6.45
C VAL A 202 2.53 0.18 5.68
N GLU A 203 2.64 0.16 4.35
CA GLU A 203 2.69 1.38 3.54
C GLU A 203 1.45 2.24 3.76
N ARG A 204 0.24 1.65 3.66
CA ARG A 204 -1.03 2.35 3.91
C ARG A 204 -1.05 3.02 5.28
N SER A 205 -0.57 2.30 6.30
CA SER A 205 -0.45 2.83 7.66
C SER A 205 0.51 4.01 7.73
N LEU A 206 1.70 3.89 7.14
CA LEU A 206 2.69 4.98 7.10
C LEU A 206 2.14 6.21 6.37
N LEU A 207 1.48 6.03 5.22
CA LEU A 207 0.87 7.10 4.45
C LEU A 207 -0.27 7.78 5.20
N TYR A 208 -1.05 7.07 6.01
CA TYR A 208 -2.09 7.67 6.87
C TYR A 208 -1.49 8.66 7.87
N TYR A 209 -0.35 8.31 8.48
CA TYR A 209 0.42 9.23 9.31
C TYR A 209 1.28 10.20 8.48
N GLY A 210 1.18 10.14 7.15
CA GLY A 210 1.85 11.02 6.19
C GLY A 210 3.35 10.85 6.09
N VAL A 211 3.82 9.60 6.25
CA VAL A 211 5.18 9.16 5.97
C VAL A 211 5.23 8.57 4.56
N THR A 212 5.91 9.24 3.64
CA THR A 212 6.00 8.86 2.21
C THR A 212 7.34 8.23 1.82
N ALA A 213 8.20 7.98 2.82
CA ALA A 213 9.59 7.54 2.62
C ALA A 213 9.73 6.06 2.22
N TYR A 214 8.66 5.28 2.29
CA TYR A 214 8.62 3.84 2.05
C TYR A 214 7.53 3.50 1.03
N ASP A 215 7.77 2.47 0.21
CA ASP A 215 6.74 1.82 -0.61
C ASP A 215 6.70 0.31 -0.33
N MET A 216 5.65 -0.37 -0.79
CA MET A 216 5.45 -1.80 -0.56
C MET A 216 6.59 -2.68 -1.10
N HIS A 217 7.35 -2.22 -2.10
CA HIS A 217 8.45 -3.00 -2.68
C HIS A 217 9.70 -2.92 -1.80
N GLU A 218 10.03 -1.72 -1.29
CA GLU A 218 11.05 -1.54 -0.26
C GLU A 218 10.67 -2.28 1.03
N LEU A 219 9.39 -2.23 1.42
CA LEU A 219 8.91 -2.92 2.62
C LEU A 219 8.94 -4.44 2.45
N ALA A 220 8.65 -4.96 1.25
CA ALA A 220 8.77 -6.39 0.95
C ALA A 220 10.21 -6.90 1.10
N GLU A 221 11.19 -6.13 0.67
CA GLU A 221 12.61 -6.41 0.92
C GLU A 221 12.91 -6.41 2.44
N ILE A 222 12.50 -5.35 3.16
CA ILE A 222 12.73 -5.21 4.61
C ILE A 222 12.05 -6.33 5.42
N PHE A 223 10.93 -6.84 4.92
CA PHE A 223 10.18 -7.91 5.59
C PHE A 223 10.61 -9.30 5.13
N GLU A 224 11.58 -9.40 4.22
CA GLU A 224 12.05 -10.66 3.63
C GLU A 224 10.89 -11.46 3.00
N THR A 225 9.95 -10.77 2.36
CA THR A 225 8.79 -11.39 1.68
C THR A 225 9.29 -12.35 0.60
N LYS A 226 8.73 -13.57 0.54
CA LYS A 226 9.21 -14.62 -0.37
C LYS A 226 8.74 -14.42 -1.82
N GLU A 227 9.37 -15.15 -2.74
CA GLU A 227 8.91 -15.30 -4.13
C GLU A 227 7.47 -15.87 -4.13
N GLY A 228 6.57 -15.28 -4.93
CA GLY A 228 5.15 -15.62 -4.91
C GLY A 228 4.35 -15.07 -3.71
N GLY A 229 4.99 -14.30 -2.84
CA GLY A 229 4.36 -13.62 -1.71
C GLY A 229 4.54 -14.33 -0.36
N GLY A 230 3.79 -13.87 0.64
CA GLY A 230 3.88 -14.40 2.00
C GLY A 230 4.99 -13.73 2.81
N THR A 231 4.57 -13.01 3.85
CA THR A 231 5.46 -12.37 4.81
C THR A 231 5.27 -13.04 6.16
N MET A 232 6.37 -13.50 6.78
CA MET A 232 6.27 -14.03 8.14
C MET A 232 5.85 -12.92 9.11
N TRP A 233 4.75 -13.12 9.82
CA TRP A 233 4.22 -12.15 10.80
C TRP A 233 5.29 -11.68 11.79
N SER A 234 6.13 -12.58 12.29
CA SER A 234 7.22 -12.24 13.22
C SER A 234 8.24 -11.26 12.64
N LYS A 235 8.62 -11.46 11.37
CA LYS A 235 9.52 -10.55 10.63
C LYS A 235 8.84 -9.21 10.40
N MET A 236 7.59 -9.20 9.94
CA MET A 236 6.82 -7.98 9.74
C MET A 236 6.69 -7.17 11.04
N LEU A 237 6.32 -7.81 12.14
CA LEU A 237 6.19 -7.17 13.45
C LEU A 237 7.53 -6.60 13.94
N SER A 238 8.60 -7.39 13.88
CA SER A 238 9.92 -6.94 14.35
C SER A 238 10.48 -5.79 13.50
N SER A 239 10.26 -5.80 12.20
CA SER A 239 10.62 -4.68 11.30
C SER A 239 9.71 -3.46 11.53
N SER A 240 8.40 -3.65 11.72
CA SER A 240 7.47 -2.56 12.04
C SER A 240 7.85 -1.84 13.33
N ARG A 241 8.28 -2.58 14.37
CA ARG A 241 8.83 -2.02 15.63
C ARG A 241 10.11 -1.20 15.44
N LYS A 242 10.80 -1.31 14.30
CA LYS A 242 11.97 -0.49 13.94
C LYS A 242 11.63 0.68 13.02
N ILE A 243 10.54 0.60 12.24
CA ILE A 243 10.15 1.62 11.27
C ILE A 243 9.29 2.69 11.94
N PHE A 244 8.12 2.35 12.46
CA PHE A 244 7.15 3.30 13.01
C PHE A 244 7.74 4.26 14.07
N PRO A 245 8.56 3.80 15.05
CA PRO A 245 9.08 4.70 16.08
C PRO A 245 10.03 5.79 15.56
N LYS A 246 10.68 5.57 14.40
CA LYS A 246 11.52 6.60 13.74
C LYS A 246 10.69 7.80 13.30
N HIS A 247 9.39 7.63 13.13
CA HIS A 247 8.42 8.64 12.73
C HIS A 247 7.51 9.11 13.86
N GLY A 248 7.75 8.65 15.09
CA GLY A 248 6.97 9.05 16.27
C GLY A 248 5.91 8.04 16.70
N ILE A 249 5.55 7.12 15.81
CA ILE A 249 4.44 6.18 15.98
C ILE A 249 4.88 4.98 16.83
N SER A 250 4.19 4.76 17.93
CA SER A 250 4.35 3.60 18.80
C SER A 250 3.60 2.38 18.26
N VAL A 251 4.23 1.22 18.35
CA VAL A 251 3.66 -0.07 17.94
C VAL A 251 3.25 -0.84 19.19
N LYS A 252 1.94 -0.91 19.47
CA LYS A 252 1.40 -1.57 20.67
C LYS A 252 0.68 -2.85 20.29
N GLN A 253 1.14 -3.98 20.81
CA GLN A 253 0.35 -5.22 20.73
C GLN A 253 -0.75 -5.21 21.78
N ARG A 254 -1.95 -5.60 21.37
CA ARG A 254 -3.15 -5.66 22.21
C ARG A 254 -4.00 -6.87 21.83
N HIS A 255 -4.87 -7.24 22.76
CA HIS A 255 -5.89 -8.24 22.47
C HIS A 255 -7.03 -7.67 21.63
N LEU A 256 -7.45 -8.42 20.62
CA LEU A 256 -8.63 -8.05 19.82
C LEU A 256 -9.87 -8.15 20.71
N LYS A 257 -10.42 -6.99 21.04
CA LYS A 257 -11.70 -6.81 21.73
C LYS A 257 -12.35 -5.55 21.19
N ILE A 258 -13.67 -5.55 21.08
CA ILE A 258 -14.42 -4.40 20.55
C ILE A 258 -14.09 -3.10 21.28
N ARG A 259 -13.88 -3.14 22.61
CA ARG A 259 -13.47 -1.98 23.42
C ARG A 259 -12.08 -1.45 23.03
N VAL A 260 -11.12 -2.34 22.78
CA VAL A 260 -9.76 -1.95 22.35
C VAL A 260 -9.81 -1.32 20.95
N VAL A 261 -10.62 -1.88 20.06
CA VAL A 261 -10.84 -1.30 18.72
C VAL A 261 -11.48 0.08 18.85
N LYS A 262 -12.57 0.20 19.61
CA LYS A 262 -13.23 1.48 19.90
C LYS A 262 -12.25 2.52 20.44
N ASP A 263 -11.50 2.21 21.49
CA ASP A 263 -10.54 3.14 22.11
C ASP A 263 -9.46 3.64 21.14
N ALA A 264 -9.02 2.80 20.21
CA ALA A 264 -8.06 3.18 19.17
C ALA A 264 -8.71 4.02 18.07
N ILE A 265 -9.85 3.58 17.53
CA ILE A 265 -10.57 4.28 16.47
C ILE A 265 -11.05 5.66 16.94
N GLU A 266 -11.53 5.80 18.17
CA GLU A 266 -11.93 7.10 18.75
C GLU A 266 -10.78 8.13 18.80
N LYS A 267 -9.53 7.67 18.74
CA LYS A 267 -8.33 8.53 18.66
C LYS A 267 -7.82 8.72 17.24
N GLY A 268 -8.51 8.16 16.23
CA GLY A 268 -8.06 8.13 14.85
C GLY A 268 -6.88 7.20 14.60
N ASN A 269 -6.63 6.22 15.46
CA ASN A 269 -5.48 5.33 15.35
C ASN A 269 -5.79 4.10 14.50
N LEU A 270 -4.91 3.79 13.55
CA LEU A 270 -5.01 2.58 12.76
C LEU A 270 -4.60 1.33 13.55
N ILE A 271 -5.22 0.22 13.20
CA ILE A 271 -4.93 -1.09 13.78
C ILE A 271 -4.52 -2.03 12.65
N ILE A 272 -3.30 -2.58 12.71
CA ILE A 272 -2.88 -3.66 11.82
C ILE A 272 -3.34 -4.99 12.42
N TRP A 273 -4.01 -5.78 11.61
CA TRP A 273 -4.57 -7.07 12.00
C TRP A 273 -4.05 -8.18 11.08
N HIS A 274 -3.46 -9.19 11.71
CA HIS A 274 -3.07 -10.43 11.04
C HIS A 274 -4.15 -11.48 11.34
N PHE A 275 -4.64 -12.12 10.28
CA PHE A 275 -5.74 -13.05 10.39
C PHE A 275 -5.72 -14.13 9.33
N LEU A 276 -6.50 -15.17 9.60
CA LEU A 276 -6.76 -16.24 8.68
C LEU A 276 -7.87 -15.86 7.70
N HIS A 277 -7.61 -16.05 6.41
CA HIS A 277 -8.47 -15.65 5.31
C HIS A 277 -8.74 -16.82 4.36
N ASP A 278 -9.99 -16.92 3.91
CA ASP A 278 -10.45 -17.81 2.84
C ASP A 278 -11.72 -17.23 2.19
N GLU A 279 -12.29 -17.99 1.24
CA GLU A 279 -13.53 -17.64 0.56
C GLU A 279 -14.74 -17.50 1.50
N GLN A 280 -14.78 -18.23 2.62
CA GLN A 280 -15.85 -18.10 3.60
C GLN A 280 -15.77 -16.75 4.32
N VAL A 281 -14.56 -16.30 4.67
CA VAL A 281 -14.33 -14.98 5.26
C VAL A 281 -14.72 -13.88 4.25
N ASP A 282 -14.33 -14.01 2.98
CA ASP A 282 -14.72 -13.06 1.93
C ASP A 282 -16.23 -12.98 1.70
N ALA A 283 -16.90 -14.13 1.64
CA ALA A 283 -18.34 -14.17 1.49
C ALA A 283 -19.01 -13.52 2.71
N ARG A 284 -18.58 -13.87 3.93
CA ARG A 284 -19.11 -13.30 5.18
C ARG A 284 -19.02 -11.78 5.21
N THR A 285 -17.84 -11.22 4.94
CA THR A 285 -17.59 -9.78 5.04
C THR A 285 -18.38 -9.01 3.97
N ARG A 286 -18.46 -9.55 2.74
CA ARG A 286 -19.26 -8.98 1.65
C ARG A 286 -20.76 -9.04 1.93
N ASP A 287 -21.25 -10.18 2.35
CA ASP A 287 -22.66 -10.43 2.66
C ASP A 287 -23.12 -9.51 3.79
N ASN A 288 -22.36 -9.44 4.89
CA ASN A 288 -22.67 -8.55 5.99
C ASN A 288 -22.68 -7.08 5.57
N SER A 289 -21.65 -6.66 4.82
CA SER A 289 -21.54 -5.27 4.36
C SER A 289 -22.68 -4.85 3.44
N SER A 290 -23.17 -5.75 2.59
CA SER A 290 -24.27 -5.48 1.68
C SER A 290 -25.64 -5.51 2.36
N MET A 291 -25.87 -6.45 3.29
CA MET A 291 -27.18 -6.63 3.91
C MET A 291 -27.46 -5.71 5.09
N ARG A 292 -26.43 -5.25 5.83
CA ARG A 292 -26.64 -4.53 7.11
C ARG A 292 -27.53 -3.30 7.00
N SER A 293 -27.50 -2.60 5.87
CA SER A 293 -28.33 -1.41 5.62
C SER A 293 -29.84 -1.71 5.49
N SER A 294 -30.21 -2.98 5.32
CA SER A 294 -31.60 -3.42 5.18
C SER A 294 -32.32 -3.63 6.52
N TYR A 295 -31.61 -3.46 7.65
CA TYR A 295 -32.14 -3.73 8.98
C TYR A 295 -31.88 -2.54 9.92
N PRO A 296 -32.74 -2.29 10.92
CA PRO A 296 -32.34 -1.51 12.09
C PRO A 296 -31.16 -2.20 12.82
N PRO A 297 -30.22 -1.46 13.44
CA PRO A 297 -29.01 -2.05 14.04
C PRO A 297 -29.28 -3.19 15.03
N LYS A 298 -30.32 -3.06 15.87
CA LYS A 298 -30.70 -4.12 16.82
C LYS A 298 -31.16 -5.41 16.13
N GLN A 299 -31.95 -5.29 15.06
CA GLN A 299 -32.40 -6.45 14.29
C GLN A 299 -31.23 -7.05 13.50
N TRP A 300 -30.33 -6.22 12.97
CA TRP A 300 -29.11 -6.71 12.33
C TRP A 300 -28.26 -7.54 13.30
N ARG A 301 -28.15 -7.10 14.56
CA ARG A 301 -27.44 -7.87 15.58
C ARG A 301 -28.01 -9.27 15.78
N GLU A 302 -29.33 -9.40 15.81
CA GLU A 302 -29.99 -10.72 15.91
C GLU A 302 -29.74 -11.60 14.67
N VAL A 303 -29.58 -11.00 13.49
CA VAL A 303 -29.17 -11.72 12.27
C VAL A 303 -27.74 -12.22 12.42
N LEU A 304 -26.82 -11.38 12.88
CA LEU A 304 -25.41 -11.74 13.12
C LEU A 304 -25.28 -12.89 14.13
N ASP A 305 -26.03 -12.86 15.24
CA ASP A 305 -25.98 -13.90 16.28
C ASP A 305 -26.41 -15.29 15.78
N LYS A 306 -27.21 -15.35 14.71
CA LYS A 306 -27.69 -16.60 14.08
C LYS A 306 -26.73 -17.12 13.00
N GLN A 307 -25.65 -16.40 12.70
CA GLN A 307 -24.72 -16.76 11.65
C GLN A 307 -23.91 -18.01 12.01
N LYS A 308 -23.70 -18.88 11.01
CA LYS A 308 -22.88 -20.08 11.18
C LYS A 308 -21.42 -19.71 11.47
N ARG A 309 -20.84 -20.36 12.46
CA ARG A 309 -19.42 -20.22 12.80
C ARG A 309 -18.52 -20.69 11.64
N PHE A 310 -17.38 -20.01 11.43
CA PHE A 310 -16.38 -20.41 10.43
C PHE A 310 -15.89 -21.85 10.63
N LYS A 311 -15.75 -22.59 9.52
CA LYS A 311 -15.07 -23.88 9.48
C LYS A 311 -13.57 -23.66 9.33
N LYS A 312 -12.74 -24.50 9.96
CA LYS A 312 -11.27 -24.34 10.00
C LYS A 312 -10.55 -24.74 8.69
N SER A 313 -11.22 -25.42 7.76
CA SER A 313 -10.57 -25.88 6.53
C SER A 313 -10.25 -24.71 5.60
N SER A 314 -9.12 -24.77 4.88
CA SER A 314 -8.67 -23.85 3.81
C SER A 314 -8.24 -22.41 4.17
N LEU A 315 -8.05 -22.07 5.44
CA LEU A 315 -7.59 -20.75 5.85
C LEU A 315 -6.09 -20.48 5.57
N THR A 316 -5.76 -19.31 5.02
CA THR A 316 -4.40 -18.83 4.73
C THR A 316 -4.07 -17.55 5.50
N ASN A 317 -2.80 -17.23 5.74
CA ASN A 317 -2.43 -16.01 6.48
C ASN A 317 -2.61 -14.76 5.61
N HIS A 318 -3.23 -13.74 6.20
CA HIS A 318 -3.46 -12.45 5.58
C HIS A 318 -3.24 -11.31 6.58
N VAL A 319 -3.03 -10.10 6.07
CA VAL A 319 -2.82 -8.89 6.86
C VAL A 319 -3.63 -7.76 6.25
N GLY A 320 -4.43 -7.12 7.08
CA GLY A 320 -5.24 -5.96 6.72
C GLY A 320 -5.31 -4.95 7.86
N LEU A 321 -6.19 -3.97 7.70
CA LEU A 321 -6.45 -2.95 8.73
C LEU A 321 -7.81 -3.17 9.37
N ILE A 322 -7.90 -2.89 10.66
CA ILE A 322 -9.18 -2.56 11.32
C ILE A 322 -9.25 -1.04 11.37
N ILE A 323 -10.30 -0.48 10.78
CA ILE A 323 -10.47 0.96 10.56
C ILE A 323 -11.73 1.52 11.22
N GLY A 324 -12.53 0.68 11.87
CA GLY A 324 -13.78 1.12 12.48
C GLY A 324 -14.45 0.06 13.34
N TYR A 325 -15.55 0.47 13.97
CA TYR A 325 -16.37 -0.38 14.82
C TYR A 325 -17.84 0.07 14.80
N ASN A 326 -18.73 -0.83 15.21
CA ASN A 326 -20.10 -0.53 15.57
C ASN A 326 -20.41 -1.24 16.88
N GLU A 327 -20.73 -0.47 17.93
CA GLU A 327 -20.95 -1.02 19.27
C GLU A 327 -22.32 -1.71 19.40
N LEU A 328 -23.33 -1.27 18.65
CA LEU A 328 -24.68 -1.85 18.69
C LEU A 328 -24.73 -3.23 18.05
N THR A 329 -23.96 -3.43 16.98
CA THR A 329 -23.90 -4.70 16.24
C THR A 329 -22.70 -5.56 16.64
N GLU A 330 -21.80 -5.00 17.46
CA GLU A 330 -20.47 -5.50 17.80
C GLU A 330 -19.64 -5.94 16.58
N GLU A 331 -19.75 -5.18 15.50
CA GLU A 331 -18.95 -5.39 14.29
C GLU A 331 -17.68 -4.52 14.33
N ILE A 332 -16.65 -4.99 13.63
CA ILE A 332 -15.47 -4.21 13.25
C ILE A 332 -15.53 -3.91 11.75
N ALA A 333 -14.99 -2.76 11.35
CA ALA A 333 -14.77 -2.42 9.95
C ALA A 333 -13.32 -2.76 9.56
N ILE A 334 -13.17 -3.60 8.53
CA ILE A 334 -11.88 -4.06 8.01
C ILE A 334 -11.59 -3.40 6.65
N SER A 335 -10.31 -3.24 6.34
CA SER A 335 -9.86 -2.63 5.09
C SER A 335 -8.62 -3.34 4.55
N ASP A 336 -8.74 -3.93 3.36
CA ASP A 336 -7.71 -4.74 2.70
C ASP A 336 -7.00 -3.98 1.58
N SER A 337 -5.77 -4.40 1.24
CA SER A 337 -4.94 -3.81 0.18
C SER A 337 -5.33 -4.25 -1.24
N TRP A 338 -6.62 -4.44 -1.52
CA TRP A 338 -7.15 -4.93 -2.81
C TRP A 338 -7.88 -3.83 -3.61
N GLY A 339 -7.40 -2.60 -3.51
CA GLY A 339 -7.96 -1.48 -4.28
C GLY A 339 -9.37 -1.13 -3.84
N ASP A 340 -10.21 -0.72 -4.78
CA ASP A 340 -11.59 -0.27 -4.50
C ASP A 340 -12.43 -1.34 -3.78
N PHE A 341 -12.21 -2.62 -4.08
CA PHE A 341 -12.91 -3.73 -3.43
C PHE A 341 -12.56 -3.86 -1.93
N GLY A 342 -11.33 -3.50 -1.53
CA GLY A 342 -10.84 -3.67 -0.16
C GLY A 342 -11.11 -2.48 0.76
N LYS A 343 -11.85 -1.45 0.34
CA LYS A 343 -11.95 -0.18 1.09
C LYS A 343 -12.53 -0.34 2.49
N ILE A 344 -13.69 -0.97 2.61
CA ILE A 344 -14.35 -1.21 3.89
C ILE A 344 -15.29 -2.40 3.79
N HIS A 345 -15.16 -3.34 4.73
CA HIS A 345 -16.13 -4.40 4.96
C HIS A 345 -16.39 -4.57 6.46
N TRP A 346 -17.53 -5.14 6.81
CA TRP A 346 -17.97 -5.31 8.19
C TRP A 346 -17.99 -6.79 8.60
N LEU A 347 -17.48 -7.08 9.79
CA LEU A 347 -17.38 -8.43 10.35
C LEU A 347 -17.69 -8.39 11.86
N PRO A 348 -18.45 -9.35 12.42
CA PRO A 348 -18.62 -9.43 13.87
C PRO A 348 -17.27 -9.57 14.58
N CYS A 349 -17.07 -8.86 15.69
CA CYS A 349 -15.82 -8.92 16.46
C CYS A 349 -15.51 -10.34 16.94
N ALA A 350 -16.55 -11.11 17.31
CA ALA A 350 -16.40 -12.51 17.72
C ALA A 350 -15.87 -13.41 16.58
N ASP A 351 -16.28 -13.14 15.35
CA ASP A 351 -15.81 -13.83 14.15
C ASP A 351 -14.34 -13.45 13.86
N ALA A 352 -14.01 -12.16 14.01
CA ALA A 352 -12.64 -11.66 13.89
C ALA A 352 -11.69 -12.28 14.94
N GLU A 353 -12.11 -12.37 16.20
CA GLU A 353 -11.34 -13.04 17.27
C GLU A 353 -11.02 -14.49 16.91
N LYS A 354 -11.96 -15.18 16.27
CA LYS A 354 -11.80 -16.59 15.89
C LYS A 354 -10.77 -16.81 14.77
N ILE A 355 -10.70 -15.91 13.80
CA ILE A 355 -9.80 -16.05 12.63
C ILE A 355 -8.47 -15.30 12.79
N GLY A 356 -8.45 -14.23 13.60
CA GLY A 356 -7.24 -13.43 13.87
C GLY A 356 -6.31 -14.02 14.92
N GLY A 357 -6.86 -14.87 15.80
CA GLY A 357 -6.25 -15.09 17.10
C GLY A 357 -6.25 -13.81 17.93
N ASP A 358 -5.44 -13.81 19.00
CA ASP A 358 -5.60 -12.84 20.07
C ASP A 358 -4.80 -11.55 19.89
N ASN A 359 -4.02 -11.31 18.83
CA ASN A 359 -3.10 -10.16 18.79
C ASN A 359 -3.33 -9.23 17.59
N ILE A 360 -3.64 -7.96 17.90
CA ILE A 360 -3.63 -6.83 16.96
C ILE A 360 -2.46 -5.88 17.28
N ILE A 361 -2.08 -5.06 16.31
CA ILE A 361 -1.13 -3.96 16.49
C ILE A 361 -1.90 -2.64 16.42
N VAL A 362 -1.96 -1.91 17.53
CA VAL A 362 -2.45 -0.53 17.56
C VAL A 362 -1.28 0.42 17.29
N LEU A 363 -1.45 1.33 16.34
CA LEU A 363 -0.47 2.36 16.00
C LEU A 363 -0.83 3.68 16.71
N GLU A 364 0.00 4.12 17.64
CA GLU A 364 -0.26 5.30 18.47
C GLU A 364 0.78 6.39 18.13
N PRO A 365 0.41 7.47 17.40
CA PRO A 365 1.33 8.54 16.98
C PRO A 365 1.98 9.31 18.13
#